data_AF-A0A9P1D521-F1
#
_entry.id   AF-A0A9P1D521-F1
#
_cell.length_a   1.000
_cell.length_b   1.000
_cell.length_c   1.000
_cell.angle_alpha   90.00
_cell.angle_beta   90.00
_cell.angle_gamma   90.00
#
_symmetry.space_group_name_H-M   'P 1'
#
loop_
_entity.id
_entity.type
_entity.pdbx_description
1 polymer ?
#
loop_
_entity_poly.entity_id
_entity_poly.type
_entity_poly.pdbx_seq_one_letter_code
_entity_poly.pdbx_strand_id
1 'polypeptide(L)'
;MGSQCCCSDKKSLSGDEVLGPEVTMKSAWLAKVDEQDLGASDAVNPRATESQVVPENFTSLEERLEGVWSRKDDRKPLGEIAQGQLTWDTAVLITEEPCQVQISGQDLVKITIRDHDFYGRVFFSITGDAAMICWTDGEIWQKQSPGSVSPRIVSFNPSQL
;
A
#
# COMPACT_ATOMS: atom_id res chain seq x y z
N MET A 1 16.41 49.51 28.31
CA MET A 1 16.29 48.06 28.03
C MET A 1 15.47 47.92 26.75
N GLY A 2 16.12 47.77 25.61
CA GLY A 2 15.47 47.73 24.29
C GLY A 2 15.54 46.32 23.71
N SER A 3 14.37 45.73 23.47
CA SER A 3 14.22 44.43 22.82
C SER A 3 14.51 44.56 21.33
N GLN A 4 15.52 43.85 20.84
CA GLN A 4 15.90 43.81 19.44
C GLN A 4 15.18 42.62 18.78
N CYS A 5 14.12 42.91 18.02
CA CYS A 5 13.43 41.94 17.18
C CYS A 5 14.23 41.73 15.88
N CYS A 6 14.73 40.51 15.66
CA CYS A 6 15.35 40.09 14.41
C CYS A 6 14.27 39.58 13.45
N CYS A 7 13.58 40.49 12.76
CA CYS A 7 12.78 40.13 11.58
C CYS A 7 13.72 40.16 10.36
N SER A 8 14.16 38.98 9.92
CA SER A 8 14.87 38.85 8.67
C SER A 8 13.89 38.90 7.49
N ASP A 9 13.82 40.08 6.88
CA ASP A 9 13.35 40.30 5.52
C ASP A 9 14.13 39.44 4.52
N LYS A 10 13.46 38.47 3.88
CA LYS A 10 13.89 37.96 2.57
C LYS A 10 12.71 37.69 1.64
N LYS A 11 12.36 38.77 0.94
CA LYS A 11 12.31 38.87 -0.53
C LYS A 11 11.34 37.93 -1.24
N SER A 12 10.15 38.49 -1.50
CA SER A 12 9.23 38.08 -2.56
C SER A 12 9.95 37.99 -3.91
N LEU A 13 9.90 36.82 -4.54
CA LEU A 13 10.10 36.66 -5.98
C LEU A 13 8.74 36.28 -6.57
N SER A 14 8.14 37.26 -7.22
CA SER A 14 7.16 37.09 -8.28
C SER A 14 7.77 36.26 -9.41
N GLY A 15 7.06 35.22 -9.85
CA GLY A 15 7.49 34.41 -11.00
C GLY A 15 6.40 33.44 -11.42
N ASP A 16 5.62 33.88 -12.41
CA ASP A 16 4.91 33.11 -13.42
C ASP A 16 3.97 31.96 -13.01
N GLU A 17 2.68 32.25 -13.18
CA GLU A 17 1.63 31.28 -13.48
C GLU A 17 2.03 30.37 -14.66
N VAL A 18 2.41 29.13 -14.37
CA VAL A 18 2.30 28.04 -15.34
C VAL A 18 1.03 27.27 -14.99
N LEU A 19 -0.06 27.61 -15.69
CA LEU A 19 -1.28 26.81 -15.76
C LEU A 19 -0.93 25.46 -16.40
N GLY A 20 -0.57 24.48 -15.57
CA GLY A 20 -0.46 23.08 -15.95
C GLY A 20 -1.84 22.51 -16.29
N PRO A 21 -1.93 21.53 -17.20
CA PRO A 21 -3.19 21.06 -17.74
C PRO A 21 -4.07 20.47 -16.63
N GLU A 22 -5.30 20.97 -16.56
CA GLU A 22 -6.41 20.42 -15.80
C GLU A 22 -6.55 18.93 -16.12
N VAL A 23 -6.07 18.08 -15.22
CA VAL A 23 -6.31 16.64 -15.30
C VAL A 23 -7.75 16.43 -14.82
N THR A 24 -8.70 16.61 -15.73
CA THR A 24 -10.08 16.18 -15.54
C THR A 24 -10.08 14.65 -15.46
N MET A 25 -9.99 14.09 -14.26
CA MET A 25 -10.30 12.67 -14.03
C MET A 25 -11.80 12.47 -14.25
N LYS A 26 -12.18 12.24 -15.50
CA LYS A 26 -13.54 11.86 -15.87
C LYS A 26 -13.83 10.48 -15.30
N SER A 27 -14.65 10.46 -14.25
CA SER A 27 -15.32 9.28 -13.70
C SER A 27 -16.16 8.63 -14.80
N ALA A 28 -15.62 7.62 -15.47
CA ALA A 28 -16.31 6.85 -16.50
C ALA A 28 -16.64 5.44 -15.98
N TRP A 29 -17.61 5.34 -15.07
CA TRP A 29 -18.17 4.04 -14.63
C TRP A 29 -19.70 3.98 -14.69
N LEU A 30 -20.35 4.93 -15.37
CA LEU A 30 -21.75 4.80 -15.80
C LEU A 30 -21.80 4.15 -17.18
N ALA A 31 -21.38 2.88 -17.25
CA ALA A 31 -21.74 2.04 -18.38
C ALA A 31 -23.20 1.62 -18.18
N LYS A 32 -24.05 2.16 -19.05
CA LYS A 32 -25.47 1.85 -19.14
C LYS A 32 -25.68 0.34 -19.30
N VAL A 33 -26.59 -0.18 -18.49
CA VAL A 33 -27.21 -1.49 -18.68
C VAL A 33 -28.04 -1.39 -19.96
N ASP A 34 -27.59 -2.03 -21.03
CA ASP A 34 -28.40 -2.24 -22.23
C ASP A 34 -29.12 -3.58 -22.05
N GLU A 35 -30.42 -3.49 -21.79
CA GLU A 35 -31.37 -4.59 -21.94
C GLU A 35 -31.49 -4.92 -23.43
N GLN A 36 -30.98 -6.08 -23.85
CA GLN A 36 -31.37 -6.71 -25.12
C GLN A 36 -31.95 -8.10 -24.86
N ASP A 37 -33.28 -8.10 -24.83
CA ASP A 37 -34.21 -8.85 -25.68
C ASP A 37 -33.98 -10.35 -25.97
N LEU A 38 -35.09 -11.05 -25.81
CA LEU A 38 -35.31 -12.49 -25.87
C LEU A 38 -35.24 -13.01 -27.31
N GLY A 39 -34.28 -13.91 -27.59
CA GLY A 39 -34.23 -14.69 -28.81
C GLY A 39 -34.07 -16.18 -28.50
N ALA A 40 -35.10 -16.97 -28.81
CA ALA A 40 -35.20 -18.40 -28.55
C ALA A 40 -34.42 -19.29 -29.56
N SER A 41 -34.14 -20.52 -29.09
CA SER A 41 -33.71 -21.73 -29.84
C SER A 41 -32.29 -21.70 -30.42
N ASP A 42 -31.45 -22.72 -30.26
CA ASP A 42 -31.69 -24.13 -30.49
C ASP A 42 -30.68 -25.01 -29.70
N ALA A 43 -31.07 -26.27 -29.49
CA ALA A 43 -30.39 -27.26 -28.67
C ALA A 43 -29.11 -27.83 -29.30
N VAL A 44 -27.94 -27.75 -28.63
CA VAL A 44 -26.79 -28.67 -28.88
C VAL A 44 -25.90 -28.86 -27.63
N ASN A 45 -25.70 -30.13 -27.28
CA ASN A 45 -24.65 -30.76 -26.45
C ASN A 45 -24.61 -30.58 -24.91
N PRO A 46 -24.88 -31.65 -24.12
CA PRO A 46 -24.35 -31.79 -22.78
C PRO A 46 -22.89 -32.27 -22.89
N ARG A 47 -21.98 -31.36 -23.24
CA ARG A 47 -20.54 -31.64 -23.14
C ARG A 47 -20.20 -31.58 -21.65
N ALA A 48 -19.82 -32.74 -21.11
CA ALA A 48 -19.39 -32.92 -19.73
C ALA A 48 -18.60 -31.71 -19.26
N THR A 49 -19.20 -30.98 -18.31
CA THR A 49 -18.52 -29.96 -17.52
C THR A 49 -17.46 -30.70 -16.74
N GLU A 50 -16.27 -30.80 -17.33
CA GLU A 50 -15.05 -31.05 -16.59
C GLU A 50 -15.04 -29.98 -15.51
N SER A 51 -15.43 -30.38 -14.30
CA SER A 51 -15.18 -29.64 -13.07
C SER A 51 -13.68 -29.43 -13.04
N GLN A 52 -13.23 -28.33 -13.62
CA GLN A 52 -11.93 -27.77 -13.30
C GLN A 52 -11.99 -27.53 -11.80
N VAL A 53 -11.37 -28.45 -11.07
CA VAL A 53 -10.98 -28.28 -9.68
C VAL A 53 -10.00 -27.13 -9.71
N VAL A 54 -10.52 -25.90 -9.69
CA VAL A 54 -9.72 -24.72 -9.44
C VAL A 54 -9.15 -24.96 -8.05
N PRO A 55 -7.81 -25.05 -7.88
CA PRO A 55 -7.24 -25.16 -6.55
C PRO A 55 -7.52 -23.84 -5.84
N GLU A 56 -8.66 -23.79 -5.13
CA GLU A 56 -9.10 -22.69 -4.27
C GLU A 56 -8.26 -22.64 -2.99
N ASN A 57 -6.92 -22.65 -3.11
CA ASN A 57 -6.06 -22.16 -2.04
C ASN A 57 -6.10 -20.64 -2.08
N PHE A 58 -7.27 -20.07 -1.79
CA PHE A 58 -7.39 -18.66 -1.50
C PHE A 58 -6.74 -18.42 -0.14
N THR A 59 -5.43 -18.17 -0.15
CA THR A 59 -4.73 -17.59 0.99
C THR A 59 -5.51 -16.35 1.41
N SER A 60 -5.77 -16.22 2.71
CA SER A 60 -6.50 -15.08 3.25
C SER A 60 -5.73 -13.80 2.96
N LEU A 61 -6.40 -12.64 2.99
CA LEU A 61 -5.69 -11.38 2.83
C LEU A 61 -4.64 -11.18 3.94
N GLU A 62 -4.90 -11.68 5.16
CA GLU A 62 -3.97 -11.64 6.28
C GLU A 62 -2.66 -12.36 5.92
N GLU A 63 -2.77 -13.59 5.42
CA GLU A 63 -1.62 -14.39 4.98
C GLU A 63 -0.86 -13.71 3.84
N ARG A 64 -1.57 -13.08 2.90
CA ARG A 64 -0.94 -12.36 1.78
C ARG A 64 -0.19 -11.11 2.24
N LEU A 65 -0.62 -10.48 3.32
CA LEU A 65 0.03 -9.29 3.89
C LEU A 65 1.30 -9.62 4.68
N GLU A 66 1.49 -10.89 5.08
CA GLU A 66 2.60 -11.27 5.95
C GLU A 66 3.97 -11.03 5.33
N GLY A 67 4.85 -10.32 6.03
CA GLY A 67 6.24 -10.08 5.64
C GLY A 67 6.73 -8.69 6.04
N VAL A 68 7.94 -8.37 5.60
CA VAL A 68 8.59 -7.09 5.90
C VAL A 68 8.13 -6.02 4.93
N TRP A 69 7.73 -4.87 5.47
CA TRP A 69 7.25 -3.71 4.73
C TRP A 69 8.24 -2.55 4.82
N SER A 70 8.34 -1.79 3.74
CA SER A 70 9.23 -0.64 3.63
C SER A 70 8.54 0.51 2.92
N ARG A 71 8.97 1.74 3.20
CA ARG A 71 8.45 2.92 2.52
C ARG A 71 8.95 2.96 1.08
N LYS A 72 8.07 3.24 0.12
CA LYS A 72 8.42 3.25 -1.30
C LYS A 72 9.47 4.32 -1.64
N ASP A 73 9.38 5.49 -1.02
CA ASP A 73 10.19 6.67 -1.36
C ASP A 73 11.67 6.51 -0.99
N ASP A 74 11.96 6.02 0.22
CA ASP A 74 13.32 5.93 0.76
C ASP A 74 13.78 4.51 1.05
N ARG A 75 12.93 3.50 0.78
CA ARG A 75 13.21 2.09 1.03
C ARG A 75 13.52 1.75 2.48
N LYS A 76 13.23 2.65 3.42
CA LYS A 76 13.45 2.38 4.83
C LYS A 76 12.47 1.31 5.32
N PRO A 77 12.93 0.34 6.12
CA PRO A 77 12.04 -0.63 6.74
C PRO A 77 11.09 0.10 7.69
N LEU A 78 9.82 -0.29 7.64
CA LEU A 78 8.78 0.26 8.52
C LEU A 78 8.45 -0.72 9.62
N GLY A 79 8.35 -1.99 9.27
CA GLY A 79 7.97 -3.04 10.20
C GLY A 79 7.68 -4.36 9.48
N GLU A 80 7.20 -5.31 10.25
CA GLU A 80 6.80 -6.63 9.80
C GLU A 80 5.33 -6.86 10.14
N ILE A 81 4.56 -7.33 9.15
CA ILE A 81 3.21 -7.83 9.38
C ILE A 81 3.32 -9.34 9.54
N ALA A 82 2.85 -9.89 10.66
CA ALA A 82 2.78 -11.33 10.89
C ALA A 82 1.52 -11.64 11.70
N GLN A 83 0.74 -12.65 11.30
CA GLN A 83 -0.46 -13.07 12.01
C GLN A 83 -1.45 -11.92 12.28
N GLY A 84 -1.59 -11.00 11.32
CA GLY A 84 -2.47 -9.84 11.44
C GLY A 84 -2.00 -8.76 12.42
N GLN A 85 -0.77 -8.83 12.92
CA GLN A 85 -0.14 -7.79 13.75
C GLN A 85 1.00 -7.12 12.99
N LEU A 86 1.04 -5.79 13.06
CA LEU A 86 2.14 -4.97 12.57
C LEU A 86 3.10 -4.66 13.72
N THR A 87 4.32 -5.17 13.63
CA THR A 87 5.43 -4.84 14.54
C THR A 87 6.34 -3.82 13.88
N TRP A 88 6.51 -2.66 14.49
CA TRP A 88 7.31 -1.57 13.95
C TRP A 88 8.82 -1.87 14.03
N ASP A 89 9.57 -1.40 13.03
CA ASP A 89 11.02 -1.42 13.09
C ASP A 89 11.52 -0.38 14.11
N THR A 90 12.22 -0.88 15.13
CA THR A 90 12.76 -0.08 16.24
C THR A 90 13.71 1.03 15.80
N ALA A 91 14.29 0.98 14.60
CA ALA A 91 15.17 2.02 14.08
C ALA A 91 14.40 3.31 13.69
N VAL A 92 13.10 3.20 13.40
CA VAL A 92 12.28 4.32 12.91
C VAL A 92 11.36 4.85 14.00
N LEU A 93 10.77 3.95 14.79
CA LEU A 93 9.73 4.29 15.76
C LEU A 93 9.98 3.52 17.07
N ILE A 94 10.92 4.01 17.88
CA ILE A 94 11.34 3.38 19.15
C ILE A 94 10.17 3.23 20.15
N THR A 95 9.06 3.96 19.97
CA THR A 95 8.00 4.07 20.96
C THR A 95 6.65 3.48 20.57
N GLU A 96 6.49 2.95 19.36
CA GLU A 96 5.18 2.43 18.93
C GLU A 96 5.02 0.96 19.34
N GLU A 97 3.93 0.66 20.05
CA GLU A 97 3.53 -0.71 20.33
C GLU A 97 3.07 -1.42 19.05
N PRO A 98 3.19 -2.75 18.96
CA PRO A 98 2.59 -3.51 17.88
C PRO A 98 1.10 -3.18 17.75
N CYS A 99 0.63 -2.97 16.52
CA CYS A 99 -0.76 -2.62 16.27
C CYS A 99 -1.46 -3.70 15.42
N GLN A 100 -2.78 -3.82 15.59
CA GLN A 100 -3.56 -4.80 14.85
C GLN A 100 -3.85 -4.29 13.43
N VAL A 101 -3.64 -5.15 12.44
CA VAL A 101 -4.05 -4.93 11.05
C VAL A 101 -5.45 -5.52 10.88
N GLN A 102 -6.44 -4.66 10.65
CA GLN A 102 -7.83 -5.06 10.46
C GLN A 102 -8.19 -5.05 8.98
N ILE A 103 -8.85 -6.10 8.51
CA ILE A 103 -9.36 -6.16 7.14
C ILE A 103 -10.78 -5.62 7.11
N SER A 104 -11.02 -4.60 6.28
CA SER A 104 -12.32 -3.93 6.14
C SER A 104 -12.99 -4.20 4.78
N GLY A 105 -12.37 -5.00 3.91
CA GLY A 105 -12.88 -5.32 2.57
C GLY A 105 -11.99 -6.32 1.84
N GLN A 106 -12.22 -6.53 0.54
CA GLN A 106 -11.40 -7.47 -0.24
C GLN A 106 -9.95 -7.01 -0.42
N ASP A 107 -9.73 -5.71 -0.48
CA ASP A 107 -8.44 -5.06 -0.73
C ASP A 107 -8.22 -3.85 0.20
N LEU A 108 -8.95 -3.77 1.32
CA LEU A 108 -8.90 -2.66 2.27
C LEU A 108 -8.40 -3.13 3.63
N VAL A 109 -7.37 -2.46 4.12
CA VAL A 109 -6.80 -2.64 5.44
C VAL A 109 -6.96 -1.38 6.27
N LYS A 110 -7.05 -1.55 7.58
CA LYS A 110 -7.06 -0.50 8.58
C LYS A 110 -6.01 -0.81 9.64
N ILE A 111 -5.26 0.20 10.07
CA ILE A 111 -4.45 0.13 11.28
C ILE A 111 -4.85 1.28 12.20
N THR A 112 -4.69 1.08 13.51
CA THR A 112 -4.94 2.11 14.50
C THR A 112 -3.64 2.42 15.23
N ILE A 113 -3.19 3.67 15.13
CA ILE A 113 -1.96 4.17 15.76
C ILE A 113 -2.34 5.34 16.65
N ARG A 114 -2.09 5.25 17.96
CA ARG A 114 -2.42 6.30 18.94
C ARG A 114 -3.86 6.84 18.79
N ASP A 115 -4.83 5.93 18.73
CA ASP A 115 -6.27 6.22 18.54
C ASP A 115 -6.65 6.87 17.20
N HIS A 116 -5.74 6.92 16.23
CA HIS A 116 -6.01 7.37 14.87
C HIS A 116 -6.07 6.18 13.91
N ASP A 117 -7.14 6.15 13.13
CA ASP A 117 -7.36 5.13 12.10
C ASP A 117 -6.74 5.56 10.77
N PHE A 118 -5.92 4.67 10.20
CA PHE A 118 -5.35 4.82 8.87
C PHE A 118 -5.91 3.71 7.98
N TYR A 119 -6.36 4.08 6.78
CA TYR A 119 -6.92 3.15 5.82
C TYR A 119 -5.98 3.01 4.63
N GLY A 120 -5.76 1.77 4.19
CA GLY A 120 -4.87 1.43 3.11
C GLY A 120 -5.55 0.54 2.08
N ARG A 121 -5.28 0.79 0.80
CA ARG A 121 -5.68 -0.10 -0.29
C ARG A 121 -4.51 -0.99 -0.69
N VAL A 122 -4.76 -2.30 -0.72
CA VAL A 122 -3.77 -3.34 -1.05
C VAL A 122 -3.76 -3.58 -2.55
N PHE A 123 -2.56 -3.63 -3.13
CA PHE A 123 -2.32 -3.99 -4.52
C PHE A 123 -1.53 -5.30 -4.58
N PHE A 124 -1.97 -6.19 -5.46
CA PHE A 124 -1.42 -7.54 -5.60
C PHE A 124 -0.49 -7.66 -6.81
N SER A 125 0.48 -8.55 -6.72
CA SER A 125 1.34 -8.95 -7.83
C SER A 125 0.57 -9.83 -8.85
N ILE A 126 1.23 -10.16 -9.96
CA ILE A 126 0.72 -11.15 -10.93
C ILE A 126 0.54 -12.56 -10.32
N THR A 127 1.22 -12.86 -9.21
CA THR A 127 1.12 -14.13 -8.49
C THR A 127 -0.01 -14.13 -7.45
N GLY A 128 -0.67 -12.98 -7.24
CA GLY A 128 -1.74 -12.83 -6.26
C GLY A 128 -1.26 -12.45 -4.85
N ASP A 129 0.05 -12.27 -4.64
CA ASP A 129 0.64 -11.84 -3.37
C ASP A 129 0.46 -10.34 -3.16
N ALA A 130 0.27 -9.89 -1.91
CA ALA A 130 0.26 -8.46 -1.62
C ALA A 130 1.64 -7.88 -1.91
N ALA A 131 1.71 -6.83 -2.73
CA ALA A 131 2.96 -6.21 -3.14
C ALA A 131 3.11 -4.78 -2.59
N MET A 132 2.00 -4.07 -2.45
CA MET A 132 1.99 -2.65 -2.10
C MET A 132 0.72 -2.28 -1.34
N ILE A 133 0.82 -1.33 -0.40
CA ILE A 133 -0.31 -0.70 0.28
C ILE A 133 -0.22 0.80 0.02
N CYS A 134 -1.30 1.41 -0.47
CA CYS A 134 -1.40 2.87 -0.59
C CYS A 134 -2.35 3.38 0.49
N TRP A 135 -1.81 4.18 1.41
CA TRP A 135 -2.55 4.75 2.53
C TRP A 135 -3.27 6.03 2.13
N THR A 136 -4.34 6.36 2.87
CA THR A 136 -5.16 7.56 2.64
C THR A 136 -4.43 8.87 2.88
N ASP A 137 -3.33 8.86 3.63
CA ASP A 137 -2.45 10.01 3.85
C ASP A 137 -1.44 10.23 2.72
N GLY A 138 -1.42 9.36 1.71
CA GLY A 138 -0.51 9.40 0.57
C GLY A 138 0.76 8.57 0.76
N GLU A 139 0.98 7.95 1.92
CA GLU A 139 2.12 7.07 2.12
C GLU A 139 1.95 5.76 1.34
N ILE A 140 3.05 5.24 0.80
CA ILE A 140 3.05 3.99 0.03
C ILE A 140 4.04 3.02 0.66
N TRP A 141 3.52 1.87 1.08
CA TRP A 141 4.33 0.77 1.61
C TRP A 141 4.51 -0.28 0.54
N GLN A 142 5.73 -0.80 0.42
CA GLN A 142 6.08 -1.88 -0.47
C GLN A 142 6.62 -3.07 0.32
N LYS A 143 6.08 -4.25 0.03
CA LYS A 143 6.52 -5.50 0.61
C LYS A 143 7.90 -5.87 0.07
N GLN A 144 8.83 -6.23 0.96
CA GLN A 144 10.15 -6.68 0.57
C GLN A 144 10.07 -8.11 0.03
N SER A 145 10.64 -8.34 -1.16
CA SER A 145 10.70 -9.69 -1.73
C SER A 145 11.58 -10.59 -0.85
N PRO A 146 11.19 -11.84 -0.59
CA PRO A 146 11.91 -12.77 0.31
C PRO A 146 13.33 -13.17 -0.12
N GLY A 147 13.92 -12.53 -1.14
CA GLY A 147 15.31 -12.69 -1.57
C GLY A 147 16.10 -11.38 -1.66
N SER A 148 15.49 -10.23 -1.36
CA SER A 148 16.23 -8.98 -1.20
C SER A 148 16.88 -8.97 0.18
N VAL A 149 18.01 -9.67 0.30
CA VAL A 149 18.91 -9.49 1.43
C VAL A 149 19.37 -8.04 1.37
N SER A 150 18.77 -7.18 2.19
CA SER A 150 19.30 -5.84 2.41
C SER A 150 20.75 -6.03 2.83
N PRO A 151 21.74 -5.46 2.12
CA PRO A 151 23.14 -5.67 2.44
C PRO A 151 23.31 -5.22 3.89
N ARG A 152 23.55 -6.17 4.80
CA ARG A 152 23.96 -5.83 6.16
C ARG A 152 25.22 -5.01 5.98
N ILE A 153 25.12 -3.70 6.18
CA ILE A 153 26.29 -2.84 6.30
C ILE A 153 26.94 -3.30 7.61
N VAL A 154 27.79 -4.31 7.49
CA VAL A 154 28.68 -4.71 8.56
C VAL A 154 29.61 -3.51 8.70
N SER A 155 29.30 -2.63 9.65
CA SER A 155 30.16 -1.51 9.97
C SER A 155 31.43 -2.11 10.54
N PHE A 156 32.41 -2.33 9.66
CA PHE A 156 33.73 -2.80 10.03
C PHE A 156 34.31 -1.74 10.95
N ASN A 157 34.56 -2.10 12.20
CA ASN A 157 35.16 -1.20 13.18
C ASN A 157 36.69 -1.35 13.08
N PRO A 158 37.42 -0.41 12.47
CA PRO A 158 38.87 -0.56 12.22
C PRO A 158 39.72 -0.43 13.49
N SER A 159 39.13 -0.22 14.67
CA SER A 159 39.84 -0.01 15.94
C SER A 159 40.36 -1.30 16.62
N GLN A 160 40.36 -2.44 15.93
CA GLN A 160 40.75 -3.76 16.49
C GLN A 160 41.97 -4.38 15.78
N LEU A 161 42.79 -3.57 15.08
CA LEU A 161 44.09 -4.00 14.52
C LEU A 161 45.25 -3.28 15.22
#